data_AF-A0A953NQH0-F1
#
_entry.id   AF-A0A953NQH0-F1
#
_cell.length_a   1.000
_cell.length_b   1.000
_cell.length_c   1.000
_cell.angle_alpha   90.00
_cell.angle_beta   90.00
_cell.angle_gamma   90.00
#
_symmetry.space_group_name_H-M   'P 1'
#
loop_
_entity.id
_entity.type
_entity.pdbx_description
1 polymer ?
#
loop_
_entity_poly.entity_id
_entity_poly.type
_entity_poly.pdbx_seq_one_letter_code
_entity_poly.pdbx_strand_id
1 'polypeptide(L)' 'MEMEFGARSDTGCVRGNNEDSYGVAPEMSLFVLSDGMGGLAVHLAKIDAEQHLPGNRLFYLATDPEYFSPAV' A
#
# COMPACT_ATOMS: atom_id res chain seq x y z
N MET A 1 10.72 -20.84 15.85
CA MET A 1 9.31 -20.65 16.28
C MET A 1 8.49 -20.76 15.01
N GLU A 2 7.61 -21.74 14.91
CA GLU A 2 6.72 -21.89 13.76
C GLU A 2 5.46 -21.08 14.05
N MET A 3 5.11 -20.14 13.18
CA MET A 3 4.00 -19.20 13.37
C MET A 3 2.96 -19.42 12.28
N GLU A 4 1.78 -19.86 12.68
CA GLU A 4 0.61 -19.91 11.79
C GLU A 4 -0.07 -18.55 11.78
N PHE A 5 -0.38 -18.02 10.59
CA PHE A 5 -1.08 -16.75 10.43
C PHE A 5 -2.00 -16.80 9.22
N GLY A 6 -3.01 -15.92 9.24
CA GLY A 6 -3.91 -15.68 8.12
C GLY A 6 -4.14 -14.17 7.96
N ALA A 7 -4.31 -13.73 6.72
CA ALA A 7 -4.59 -12.33 6.42
C ALA A 7 -5.69 -12.23 5.36
N ARG A 8 -6.60 -11.29 5.56
CA ARG A 8 -7.69 -10.96 4.65
C ARG A 8 -8.01 -9.48 4.83
N SER A 9 -8.29 -8.80 3.72
CA SER A 9 -8.92 -7.48 3.75
C SER A 9 -10.23 -7.53 2.96
N ASP A 10 -11.14 -6.60 3.24
CA ASP A 10 -12.49 -6.53 2.69
C ASP A 10 -12.90 -5.06 2.53
N THR A 11 -13.57 -4.72 1.43
CA THR A 11 -14.04 -3.35 1.16
C THR A 11 -15.08 -2.86 2.17
N GLY A 12 -15.78 -3.79 2.82
CA GLY A 12 -16.91 -3.48 3.69
C GLY A 12 -18.15 -3.03 2.90
N CYS A 13 -19.04 -2.30 3.58
CA CYS A 13 -20.41 -2.08 3.08
C CYS A 13 -20.61 -0.78 2.28
N VAL A 14 -19.82 0.25 2.56
CA VAL A 14 -20.13 1.64 2.15
C VAL A 14 -19.10 2.22 1.19
N ARG A 15 -17.88 1.68 1.18
CA ARG A 15 -16.81 2.17 0.31
C ARG A 15 -16.91 1.52 -1.06
N GLY A 16 -16.54 2.27 -2.10
CA GLY A 16 -16.48 1.77 -3.48
C GLY A 16 -15.18 1.03 -3.79
N ASN A 17 -14.14 1.21 -2.96
CA ASN A 17 -12.84 0.58 -3.12
C ASN A 17 -12.26 0.18 -1.75
N ASN A 18 -11.42 -0.85 -1.78
CA ASN A 18 -10.58 -1.23 -0.66
C ASN A 18 -9.19 -0.64 -0.88
N GLU A 19 -8.77 0.26 0.01
CA GLU A 19 -7.46 0.90 -0.02
C GLU A 19 -6.51 0.35 1.05
N ASP A 20 -6.96 -0.62 1.85
CA ASP A 20 -6.12 -1.30 2.83
C ASP A 20 -5.05 -2.13 2.12
N SER A 21 -3.85 -2.16 2.70
CA SER A 21 -2.76 -3.03 2.25
C SER A 21 -2.07 -3.65 3.45
N TYR A 22 -1.69 -4.91 3.35
CA TYR A 22 -0.93 -5.60 4.40
C TYR A 22 0.26 -6.36 3.82
N GLY A 23 1.31 -6.51 4.63
CA GLY A 23 2.51 -7.25 4.33
C GLY A 23 2.89 -8.15 5.50
N VAL A 24 3.41 -9.33 5.19
CA VAL A 24 3.82 -10.32 6.19
C VAL A 24 5.23 -10.79 5.87
N ALA A 25 6.08 -10.80 6.90
CA ALA A 25 7.46 -11.32 6.85
C ALA A 25 7.66 -12.23 8.08
N PRO A 26 7.16 -13.47 8.05
CA PRO A 26 7.20 -14.39 9.19
C PRO A 26 8.62 -14.68 9.69
N GLU A 27 9.59 -14.72 8.78
CA GLU A 27 11.02 -14.87 9.07
C GLU A 27 11.59 -13.73 9.93
N MET A 28 10.96 -12.56 9.89
CA MET A 28 11.27 -11.40 10.73
C MET A 28 10.30 -11.22 11.89
N SER A 29 9.30 -12.09 12.02
CA SER A 29 8.15 -11.90 12.92
C SER A 29 7.49 -10.51 12.75
N LEU A 30 7.43 -10.03 11.51
CA LEU A 30 6.94 -8.70 11.16
C LEU A 30 5.63 -8.78 10.38
N PHE A 31 4.65 -7.99 10.82
CA PHE A 31 3.36 -7.80 10.18
C PHE A 31 3.14 -6.30 10.01
N VAL A 32 2.76 -5.89 8.81
CA VAL A 32 2.52 -4.48 8.46
C VAL A 32 1.10 -4.36 7.93
N LEU A 33 0.36 -3.38 8.44
CA LEU A 33 -0.95 -2.98 7.94
C LEU A 33 -0.90 -1.48 7.64
N SER A 34 -1.41 -1.10 6.48
CA SER A 34 -1.52 0.28 6.03
C SER A 34 -2.96 0.56 5.60
N ASP A 35 -3.59 1.53 6.25
CA ASP A 35 -4.90 2.06 5.88
C ASP A 35 -4.71 3.15 4.82
N GLY A 36 -5.02 2.81 3.57
CA GLY A 36 -4.90 3.74 2.44
C GLY A 36 -6.08 4.72 2.41
N MET A 37 -5.80 5.95 1.99
CA MET A 37 -6.82 6.99 1.85
C MET A 37 -6.59 7.81 0.58
N GLY A 38 -7.64 8.47 0.11
CA GLY A 38 -7.55 9.51 -0.92
C GLY A 38 -7.31 9.01 -2.35
N GLY A 39 -7.52 7.73 -2.65
CA GLY A 39 -7.37 7.25 -4.04
C GLY A 39 -5.93 6.95 -4.46
N LEU A 40 -4.96 7.01 -3.53
CA LEU A 40 -3.53 6.91 -3.83
C LEU A 40 -3.17 5.63 -4.59
N ALA A 41 -3.71 4.49 -4.18
CA ALA A 41 -3.44 3.20 -4.83
C ALA A 41 -3.89 3.19 -6.30
N VAL A 42 -5.04 3.81 -6.59
CA VAL A 42 -5.56 3.96 -7.96
C VAL A 42 -4.71 4.93 -8.76
N HIS A 43 -4.25 6.02 -8.15
CA HIS A 43 -3.39 7.00 -8.78
C HIS A 43 -2.05 6.39 -9.20
N LEU A 44 -1.38 5.66 -8.29
CA LEU A 44 -0.12 4.97 -8.59
C LEU A 44 -0.28 3.92 -9.70
N ALA A 45 -1.39 3.19 -9.73
CA ALA A 45 -1.65 2.21 -10.79
C ALA A 45 -1.76 2.85 -12.19
N LYS A 46 -2.24 4.09 -12.29
CA LYS A 46 -2.27 4.84 -13.57
C LYS A 46 -0.86 5.24 -13.99
N ILE A 47 -0.07 5.77 -13.07
CA ILE A 47 1.33 6.15 -13.34
C ILE A 47 2.14 4.93 -13.77
N ASP A 48 2.01 3.79 -13.08
CA ASP A 48 2.69 2.54 -13.43
C ASP A 48 2.40 2.14 -14.89
N ALA A 49 1.13 2.24 -15.32
CA ALA A 49 0.70 1.88 -16.66
C ALA A 49 1.19 2.88 -17.73
N GLU A 50 1.17 4.18 -17.43
CA GLU A 50 1.64 5.22 -18.34
C GLU A 50 3.16 5.18 -18.52
N GLN A 51 3.89 4.97 -17.42
CA GLN A 51 5.34 5.10 -17.36
C GLN A 51 6.07 3.75 -17.47
N HIS A 52 5.36 2.63 -17.63
CA HIS A 52 5.91 1.26 -17.74
C HIS A 52 6.87 0.92 -16.59
N LEU A 53 6.50 1.30 -15.35
CA LEU A 53 7.36 1.16 -14.19
C LEU A 53 7.41 -0.30 -13.69
N PRO A 54 8.53 -0.73 -13.08
CA PRO A 54 8.70 -2.12 -12.63
C PRO A 54 7.83 -2.52 -11.41
N GLY A 55 6.90 -1.67 -10.97
CA GLY A 55 5.92 -1.99 -9.93
C GLY A 55 6.43 -1.96 -8.49
N ASN A 56 7.68 -1.54 -8.25
CA ASN A 56 8.24 -1.34 -6.91
C ASN A 56 7.85 0.04 -6.34
N ARG A 57 6.56 0.16 -5.99
CA ARG A 57 5.86 1.39 -5.58
C ARG A 57 6.44 2.14 -4.37
N LEU A 58 7.28 1.50 -3.56
CA LEU A 58 7.93 2.13 -2.40
C LEU A 58 8.92 3.24 -2.80
N PHE A 59 9.54 3.13 -3.98
CA PHE A 59 10.54 4.12 -4.40
C PHE A 59 9.89 5.45 -4.79
N TYR A 60 8.72 5.42 -5.43
CA TYR A 60 8.02 6.64 -5.90
C TYR A 60 7.38 7.43 -4.76
N LEU A 61 6.74 6.75 -3.81
CA LEU A 61 6.15 7.37 -2.61
C LEU A 61 7.18 8.07 -1.71
N ALA A 62 8.43 7.59 -1.69
CA ALA A 62 9.50 8.18 -0.91
C ALA A 62 10.19 9.37 -1.60
N THR A 63 9.95 9.57 -2.91
CA THR A 63 10.65 10.58 -3.71
C THR A 63 9.73 11.62 -4.36
N ASP A 64 8.40 11.42 -4.32
CA ASP A 64 7.45 12.37 -4.88
C ASP A 64 7.13 13.51 -3.87
N PRO A 65 7.52 14.77 -4.17
CA PRO A 65 7.29 15.91 -3.28
C PRO A 65 5.81 16.22 -3.03
N GLU A 66 4.90 15.81 -3.92
CA GLU A 66 3.46 16.09 -3.79
C GLU A 66 2.82 15.26 -2.65
N TYR A 67 3.35 14.07 -2.38
CA TYR A 67 2.88 13.17 -1.32
C TYR A 67 3.68 13.29 -0.02
N PHE A 68 4.83 13.99 -0.06
CA PHE A 68 5.65 14.31 1.11
C PHE A 68 5.74 15.82 1.29
N SER A 69 4.60 16.49 1.49
CA SER A 69 4.65 17.81 2.12
C SER A 69 5.07 17.56 3.58
N PRO A 70 6.27 17.98 4.03
CA PRO A 70 6.59 17.90 5.45
C PRO A 70 5.48 18.63 6.20
N ALA A 71 4.93 18.00 7.23
CA ALA A 71 3.99 18.66 8.12
C ALA A 71 4.70 19.89 8.70
N VAL A 72 4.37 21.07 8.17
CA VAL A 72 4.76 22.36 8.74
C VAL A 72 3.81 22.68 9.88
#